data_AF-W2QSG4-F1
#
_entry.id   AF-W2QSG4-F1
#
_cell.length_a   1.000
_cell.length_b   1.000
_cell.length_c   1.000
_cell.angle_alpha   90.00
_cell.angle_beta   90.00
_cell.angle_gamma   90.00
#
_symmetry.space_group_name_H-M   'P 1'
#
loop_
_entity.id
_entity.type
_entity.pdbx_description
1 polymer ?
#
loop_
_entity_poly.entity_id
_entity_poly.type
_entity_poly.pdbx_seq_one_letter_code
_entity_poly.pdbx_strand_id
1 'polypeptide(L)'
;MRCDESLLRCNISAVVLRMKNLLELASQDQAPQERFVSASGILSKLQDMQISVNESTSDLYRELYADLEAVCQRFFSWSNPITFHTYEEVLFVLETIQGAIEQQNSYKNPIQRLSSSCASDLSVDFLRKQMQYLLSLVEAPAHMYSEMEKRWSDLRKQRINVFVSEIDNTLTLRPTDTEGLLTLLRRELQNTRYSEAQHQIIQKAYDEACSTHDGSIIESLPEWFIGWYELEDEVVFARGGFGEVSRAKWLNSDVIVKRIITHGRHDQKEMFQREIELWFGLNHPHVVKLFGGCHIGTPFFVCEEAKNGSLDKYLRAHPTEVWQKLYEAALGLEYLHARGIVHRDLKCDNILVNIDGDAKLTDFGLSALESAGDQGERSGAVRWVAPECLTGKQASYASDVFSLGMCIIQAVTGKLPWGNQLDNAVVKYRVRNGELPQRPPQFSDDQWQLVENMCKFDPNERMRLLVVVQRLRRLAEFPDGVITEHVSKELDCDIVQHLKEVLLHRAGSADYRVPCFIYQLLIERMMHIDKTCSNVDTKVSLNLVLVSAEPWVEQLGSQMSTVDFVKAVFRGFSLHRQIDRILAEYFIVPISEVHGWADQCFSVLQAEQSGIHP
;
A
#
# COMPACT_ATOMS: atom_id res chain seq x y z
N MET A 1 -16.17 -33.30 57.68
CA MET A 1 -16.18 -33.33 56.20
C MET A 1 -15.06 -32.40 55.72
N ARG A 2 -13.86 -32.97 55.54
CA ARG A 2 -12.79 -32.36 54.76
C ARG A 2 -13.09 -32.74 53.30
N CYS A 3 -13.32 -31.75 52.45
CA CYS A 3 -13.27 -31.92 51.00
C CYS A 3 -11.91 -31.39 50.54
N ASP A 4 -11.02 -32.34 50.26
CA ASP A 4 -9.62 -32.15 49.86
C ASP A 4 -9.47 -31.48 48.48
N GLU A 5 -8.73 -30.36 48.46
CA GLU A 5 -7.53 -30.05 47.65
C GLU A 5 -7.43 -30.49 46.17
N SER A 6 -8.52 -30.71 45.45
CA SER A 6 -8.49 -31.14 44.04
C SER A 6 -9.19 -30.19 43.05
N LEU A 7 -9.49 -28.95 43.46
CA LEU A 7 -9.88 -27.87 42.54
C LEU A 7 -8.64 -27.37 41.77
N LEU A 8 -8.35 -28.12 40.70
CA LEU A 8 -7.61 -27.77 39.48
C LEU A 8 -6.82 -26.46 39.54
N ARG A 9 -5.55 -26.56 39.95
CA ARG A 9 -4.51 -25.63 39.48
C ARG A 9 -4.30 -25.89 37.97
N CYS A 10 -5.02 -25.19 37.11
CA CYS A 10 -4.60 -25.02 35.71
C CYS A 10 -3.38 -24.09 35.69
N ASN A 11 -2.20 -24.64 36.00
CA ASN A 11 -0.93 -23.99 35.71
C ASN A 11 -0.57 -24.26 34.23
N ILE A 12 0.02 -23.28 33.55
CA ILE A 12 0.50 -23.36 32.16
C ILE A 12 1.43 -24.57 31.99
N SER A 13 2.28 -24.83 32.99
CA SER A 13 3.07 -26.05 33.10
C SER A 13 2.27 -27.36 33.02
N ALA A 14 1.05 -27.40 33.57
CA ALA A 14 0.20 -28.58 33.52
C ALA A 14 -0.46 -28.78 32.15
N VAL A 15 -0.79 -27.68 31.45
CA VAL A 15 -1.35 -27.71 30.09
C VAL A 15 -0.31 -28.24 29.10
N VAL A 16 0.90 -27.68 29.13
CA VAL A 16 2.02 -28.12 28.28
C VAL A 16 2.40 -29.57 28.55
N LEU A 17 2.41 -29.99 29.82
CA LEU A 17 2.67 -31.39 30.20
C LEU A 17 1.57 -32.34 29.70
N ARG A 18 0.30 -31.97 29.81
CA ARG A 18 -0.82 -32.77 29.27
C ARG A 18 -0.74 -32.91 27.76
N MET A 19 -0.35 -31.85 27.05
CA MET A 19 -0.17 -31.88 25.59
C MET A 19 1.02 -32.75 25.16
N LYS A 20 2.14 -32.70 25.90
CA LYS A 20 3.27 -33.60 25.68
C LYS A 20 2.85 -35.06 25.84
N ASN A 21 2.06 -35.39 26.87
CA ASN A 21 1.55 -36.74 27.08
C ASN A 21 0.59 -37.18 25.95
N LEU A 22 -0.26 -36.28 25.43
CA LEU A 22 -1.14 -36.59 24.30
C LEU A 22 -0.35 -36.89 23.01
N LEU A 23 0.76 -36.18 22.77
CA LEU A 23 1.68 -36.44 21.65
C LEU A 23 2.41 -37.78 21.78
N GLU A 24 2.84 -38.12 22.99
CA GLU A 24 3.46 -39.43 23.27
C GLU A 24 2.45 -40.57 23.07
N LEU A 25 1.19 -40.41 23.48
CA LEU A 25 0.12 -41.38 23.23
C LEU A 25 -0.23 -41.50 21.74
N ALA A 26 -0.34 -40.38 21.03
CA ALA A 26 -0.63 -40.36 19.59
C ALA A 26 0.52 -40.91 18.73
N SER A 27 1.75 -40.91 19.24
CA SER A 27 2.91 -41.55 18.58
C SER A 27 2.90 -43.08 18.66
N GLN A 28 2.13 -43.64 19.60
CA GLN A 28 1.98 -45.08 19.79
C GLN A 28 0.85 -45.66 18.91
N ASP A 29 -0.15 -44.84 18.59
CA ASP A 29 -1.13 -45.15 17.54
C ASP A 29 -0.48 -44.90 16.16
N GLN A 30 -0.70 -45.79 15.18
CA GLN A 30 -0.13 -45.70 13.82
C GLN A 30 -0.75 -44.54 12.99
N ALA A 31 -0.80 -43.33 13.54
CA ALA A 31 -1.25 -42.13 12.87
C ALA A 31 -0.27 -41.73 11.73
N PRO A 32 -0.75 -41.04 10.68
CA PRO A 32 0.10 -40.60 9.58
C PRO A 32 1.26 -39.70 10.08
N GLN A 33 2.48 -39.94 9.60
CA GLN A 33 3.70 -39.21 9.99
C GLN A 33 3.57 -37.68 9.89
N GLU A 34 2.81 -37.16 8.92
CA GLU A 34 2.56 -35.73 8.73
C GLU A 34 1.77 -35.09 9.89
N ARG A 35 0.85 -35.82 10.52
CA ARG A 35 0.10 -35.34 11.70
C ARG A 35 1.02 -35.19 12.92
N PHE A 36 2.00 -36.08 13.06
CA PHE A 36 2.95 -36.08 14.17
C PHE A 36 3.94 -34.91 14.08
N VAL A 37 4.47 -34.63 12.87
CA VAL A 37 5.37 -33.49 12.62
C VAL A 37 4.65 -32.16 12.85
N SER A 38 3.40 -32.05 12.40
CA SER A 38 2.59 -30.85 12.63
C SER A 38 2.35 -30.62 14.13
N ALA A 39 1.94 -31.67 14.85
CA ALA A 39 1.61 -31.52 16.25
C ALA A 39 2.83 -31.25 17.16
N SER A 40 4.03 -31.72 16.79
CA SER A 40 5.27 -31.42 17.54
C SER A 40 5.69 -29.95 17.39
N GLY A 41 5.51 -29.34 16.21
CA GLY A 41 5.75 -27.91 15.99
C GLY A 41 4.83 -27.02 16.80
N ILE A 42 3.53 -27.36 16.86
CA ILE A 42 2.55 -26.68 17.71
C ILE A 42 2.92 -26.78 19.20
N LEU A 43 3.34 -27.96 19.67
CA LEU A 43 3.79 -28.13 21.05
C LEU A 43 5.03 -27.29 21.37
N SER A 44 6.03 -27.29 20.48
CA SER A 44 7.23 -26.45 20.64
C SER A 44 6.83 -24.98 20.80
N LYS A 45 5.89 -24.51 20.00
CA LYS A 45 5.44 -23.12 20.05
C LYS A 45 4.68 -22.78 21.34
N LEU A 46 3.90 -23.73 21.85
CA LEU A 46 3.23 -23.59 23.14
C LEU A 46 4.22 -23.58 24.30
N GLN A 47 5.34 -24.29 24.19
CA GLN A 47 6.46 -24.22 25.15
C GLN A 47 7.15 -22.85 25.10
N ASP A 48 7.38 -22.29 23.92
CA ASP A 48 7.95 -20.94 23.78
C ASP A 48 7.04 -19.87 24.40
N MET A 49 5.73 -19.98 24.18
CA MET A 49 4.76 -19.11 24.83
C MET A 49 4.76 -19.27 26.35
N GLN A 50 4.90 -20.50 26.86
CA GLN A 50 4.99 -20.74 28.31
C GLN A 50 6.20 -20.00 28.92
N ILE A 51 7.37 -20.03 28.28
CA ILE A 51 8.57 -19.32 28.75
C ILE A 51 8.33 -17.81 28.82
N SER A 52 7.50 -17.29 27.91
CA SER A 52 7.18 -15.88 27.79
C SER A 52 6.15 -15.39 28.83
N VAL A 53 5.53 -16.30 29.60
CA VAL A 53 4.50 -15.95 30.60
C VAL A 53 5.03 -16.09 32.01
N ASN A 54 4.96 -15.00 32.76
CA ASN A 54 5.30 -15.00 34.18
C ASN A 54 4.13 -15.62 34.97
N GLU A 55 4.23 -16.91 35.31
CA GLU A 55 3.16 -17.82 35.82
C GLU A 55 2.39 -17.34 37.09
N SER A 56 2.67 -16.17 37.66
CA SER A 56 2.23 -15.89 39.04
C SER A 56 0.86 -15.20 39.25
N THR A 57 0.21 -14.48 38.32
CA THR A 57 -0.94 -13.63 38.76
C THR A 57 -2.06 -13.21 37.78
N SER A 58 -2.07 -13.51 36.47
CA SER A 58 -3.11 -12.97 35.57
C SER A 58 -4.18 -14.00 35.18
N ASP A 59 -5.42 -13.83 35.67
CA ASP A 59 -6.60 -14.61 35.29
C ASP A 59 -6.81 -14.67 33.77
N LEU A 60 -6.34 -13.65 33.03
CA LEU A 60 -6.38 -13.61 31.57
C LEU A 60 -5.62 -14.76 30.92
N TYR A 61 -4.37 -14.98 31.34
CA TYR A 61 -3.55 -16.03 30.73
C TYR A 61 -4.12 -17.40 31.08
N ARG A 62 -4.65 -17.59 32.29
CA ARG A 62 -5.28 -18.85 32.67
C ARG A 62 -6.44 -19.23 31.73
N GLU A 63 -7.33 -18.29 31.42
CA GLU A 63 -8.43 -18.53 30.48
C GLU A 63 -7.92 -18.77 29.05
N LEU A 64 -6.97 -17.96 28.58
CA LEU A 64 -6.35 -18.14 27.26
C LEU A 64 -5.75 -19.54 27.08
N TYR A 65 -4.96 -20.01 28.05
CA TYR A 65 -4.33 -21.33 27.97
C TYR A 65 -5.35 -22.48 28.12
N ALA A 66 -6.44 -22.29 28.88
CA ALA A 66 -7.51 -23.27 28.94
C ALA A 66 -8.21 -23.43 27.56
N ASP A 67 -8.40 -22.34 26.83
CA ASP A 67 -8.95 -22.38 25.48
C ASP A 67 -7.98 -22.96 24.45
N LEU A 68 -6.70 -22.61 24.53
CA LEU A 68 -5.65 -23.23 23.73
C LEU A 68 -5.57 -24.74 23.98
N GLU A 69 -5.71 -25.18 25.24
CA GLU A 69 -5.78 -26.60 25.58
C GLU A 69 -6.96 -27.27 24.89
N ALA A 70 -8.15 -26.66 24.93
CA ALA A 70 -9.35 -27.18 24.29
C ALA A 70 -9.21 -27.25 22.75
N VAL A 71 -8.64 -26.21 22.13
CA VAL A 71 -8.30 -26.21 20.68
C VAL A 71 -7.35 -27.34 20.35
N CYS A 72 -6.32 -27.56 21.16
CA CYS A 72 -5.33 -28.60 20.91
C CYS A 72 -5.92 -30.00 21.09
N GLN A 73 -6.69 -30.25 22.16
CA GLN A 73 -7.41 -31.52 22.34
C GLN A 73 -8.35 -31.80 21.16
N ARG A 74 -9.02 -30.77 20.64
CA ARG A 74 -9.81 -30.88 19.41
C ARG A 74 -8.95 -31.23 18.21
N PHE A 75 -7.82 -30.54 18.02
CA PHE A 75 -6.86 -30.78 16.95
C PHE A 75 -6.38 -32.24 16.90
N PHE A 76 -6.11 -32.86 18.06
CA PHE A 76 -5.70 -34.27 18.17
C PHE A 76 -6.84 -35.28 17.99
N SER A 77 -8.06 -34.93 18.38
CA SER A 77 -9.25 -35.80 18.23
C SER A 77 -9.96 -35.60 16.88
N TRP A 78 -9.45 -34.72 16.02
CA TRP A 78 -10.07 -34.39 14.74
C TRP A 78 -9.85 -35.50 13.72
N SER A 79 -10.94 -36.00 13.16
CA SER A 79 -10.92 -37.10 12.17
C SER A 79 -10.36 -36.67 10.82
N ASN A 80 -10.49 -35.38 10.46
CA ASN A 80 -10.09 -34.85 9.16
C ASN A 80 -8.56 -34.73 9.04
N PRO A 81 -7.96 -35.05 7.87
CA PRO A 81 -6.54 -34.81 7.64
C PRO A 81 -6.23 -33.32 7.71
N ILE A 82 -5.24 -32.95 8.53
CA ILE A 82 -4.75 -31.58 8.64
C ILE A 82 -4.07 -31.20 7.33
N THR A 83 -4.55 -30.17 6.67
CA THR A 83 -3.89 -29.63 5.48
C THR A 83 -2.67 -28.81 5.89
N PHE A 84 -1.66 -28.74 5.03
CA PHE A 84 -0.50 -27.86 5.23
C PHE A 84 -0.91 -26.41 5.52
N HIS A 85 -1.93 -25.91 4.81
CA HIS A 85 -2.49 -24.57 5.03
C HIS A 85 -3.09 -24.41 6.43
N THR A 86 -3.90 -25.37 6.89
CA THR A 86 -4.49 -25.33 8.24
C THR A 86 -3.41 -25.32 9.32
N TYR A 87 -2.33 -26.07 9.12
CA TYR A 87 -1.20 -26.12 10.04
C TYR A 87 -0.45 -24.79 10.13
N GLU A 88 -0.09 -24.19 8.99
CA GLU A 88 0.56 -22.88 8.92
C GLU A 88 -0.30 -21.79 9.59
N GLU A 89 -1.61 -21.76 9.33
CA GLU A 89 -2.51 -20.79 9.98
C GLU A 89 -2.60 -20.98 11.50
N VAL A 90 -2.64 -22.23 11.99
CA VAL A 90 -2.63 -22.48 13.45
C VAL A 90 -1.32 -21.96 14.07
N LEU A 91 -0.17 -22.31 13.51
CA LEU A 91 1.12 -21.82 14.00
C LEU A 91 1.19 -20.30 14.02
N PHE A 92 0.71 -19.65 12.96
CA PHE A 92 0.71 -18.20 12.87
C PHE A 92 -0.15 -17.56 13.95
N VAL A 93 -1.36 -18.09 14.22
CA VAL A 93 -2.22 -17.51 15.26
C VAL A 93 -1.55 -17.67 16.64
N LEU A 94 -0.86 -18.78 16.88
CA LEU A 94 -0.05 -18.96 18.08
C LEU A 94 1.12 -17.97 18.15
N GLU A 95 1.80 -17.68 17.02
CA GLU A 95 2.83 -16.64 16.93
C GLU A 95 2.28 -15.24 17.22
N THR A 96 1.08 -14.95 16.74
CA THR A 96 0.40 -13.67 16.97
C THR A 96 0.04 -13.50 18.43
N ILE A 97 -0.51 -14.54 19.04
CA ILE A 97 -0.79 -14.57 20.47
C ILE A 97 0.52 -14.40 21.27
N GLN A 98 1.59 -15.10 20.89
CA GLN A 98 2.90 -14.99 21.53
C GLN A 98 3.47 -13.56 21.44
N GLY A 99 3.51 -13.00 20.23
CA GLY A 99 4.05 -11.67 19.98
C GLY A 99 3.28 -10.60 20.73
N ALA A 100 1.95 -10.74 20.80
CA ALA A 100 1.14 -9.91 21.67
C ALA A 100 1.62 -10.03 23.13
N ILE A 101 1.74 -11.26 23.67
CA ILE A 101 2.13 -11.50 25.09
C ILE A 101 3.47 -10.84 25.39
N GLU A 102 4.45 -11.02 24.51
CA GLU A 102 5.78 -10.43 24.63
C GLU A 102 5.73 -8.88 24.61
N GLN A 103 4.94 -8.30 23.69
CA GLN A 103 4.71 -6.85 23.67
C GLN A 103 4.06 -6.35 24.96
N GLN A 104 3.08 -7.07 25.52
CA GLN A 104 2.42 -6.64 26.76
C GLN A 104 3.37 -6.64 27.96
N ASN A 105 4.27 -7.62 28.02
CA ASN A 105 5.31 -7.69 29.05
C ASN A 105 6.33 -6.55 28.92
N SER A 106 6.46 -5.93 27.74
CA SER A 106 7.35 -4.80 27.51
C SER A 106 6.81 -3.44 28.01
N TYR A 107 5.48 -3.30 28.17
CA TYR A 107 4.89 -2.06 28.68
C TYR A 107 5.27 -1.81 30.14
N LYS A 108 5.90 -0.66 30.39
CA LYS A 108 6.27 -0.23 31.74
C LYS A 108 5.06 0.24 32.56
N ASN A 109 4.02 0.77 31.91
CA ASN A 109 2.84 1.30 32.59
C ASN A 109 1.77 0.20 32.84
N PRO A 110 1.33 -0.02 34.10
CA PRO A 110 0.23 -0.94 34.43
C PRO A 110 -1.07 -0.67 33.66
N ILE A 111 -1.44 0.59 33.44
CA ILE A 111 -2.72 0.98 32.81
C ILE A 111 -2.77 0.51 31.35
N GLN A 112 -1.66 0.63 30.62
CA GLN A 112 -1.55 0.15 29.23
C GLN A 112 -1.69 -1.37 29.14
N ARG A 113 -1.21 -2.11 30.16
CA ARG A 113 -1.34 -3.58 30.23
C ARG A 113 -2.75 -4.03 30.60
N LEU A 114 -3.48 -3.19 31.33
CA LEU A 114 -4.79 -3.52 31.92
C LEU A 114 -5.98 -3.16 31.03
N SER A 115 -5.79 -2.42 29.94
CA SER A 115 -6.88 -2.07 29.03
C SER A 115 -7.70 -3.30 28.62
N SER A 116 -8.99 -3.20 28.87
CA SER A 116 -9.98 -4.25 28.67
C SER A 116 -10.77 -4.10 27.38
N SER A 117 -10.79 -2.89 26.82
CA SER A 117 -11.33 -2.65 25.49
C SER A 117 -10.36 -3.18 24.44
N CYS A 118 -10.77 -3.19 23.18
CA CYS A 118 -9.93 -3.52 22.03
C CYS A 118 -8.57 -2.75 21.96
N ALA A 119 -8.26 -1.87 22.92
CA ALA A 119 -7.20 -0.85 22.92
C ALA A 119 -5.76 -1.20 23.13
N SER A 120 -5.50 -2.49 23.16
CA SER A 120 -4.16 -3.01 22.99
C SER A 120 -4.21 -4.23 22.09
N ASP A 121 -3.08 -4.53 21.47
CA ASP A 121 -2.82 -5.80 20.76
C ASP A 121 -2.92 -7.02 21.68
N LEU A 122 -3.24 -6.83 22.97
CA LEU A 122 -3.56 -7.89 23.92
C LEU A 122 -4.82 -7.64 24.73
N SER A 123 -5.75 -6.88 24.15
CA SER A 123 -7.07 -6.76 24.73
C SER A 123 -7.73 -8.12 24.89
N VAL A 124 -8.61 -8.23 25.88
CA VAL A 124 -9.49 -9.41 26.04
C VAL A 124 -10.27 -9.67 24.75
N ASP A 125 -10.64 -8.61 24.04
CA ASP A 125 -11.31 -8.68 22.75
C ASP A 125 -10.43 -9.21 21.62
N PHE A 126 -9.16 -8.80 21.54
CA PHE A 126 -8.20 -9.29 20.56
C PHE A 126 -7.95 -10.80 20.74
N LEU A 127 -7.54 -11.22 21.95
CA LEU A 127 -7.26 -12.63 22.21
C LEU A 127 -8.48 -13.51 21.98
N ARG A 128 -9.67 -13.04 22.38
CA ARG A 128 -10.93 -13.73 22.07
C ARG A 128 -11.13 -13.91 20.57
N LYS A 129 -10.89 -12.89 19.74
CA LYS A 129 -11.00 -12.99 18.28
C LYS A 129 -10.00 -14.02 17.72
N GLN A 130 -8.76 -14.02 18.20
CA GLN A 130 -7.76 -15.02 17.81
C GLN A 130 -8.20 -16.44 18.19
N MET A 131 -8.77 -16.62 19.39
CA MET A 131 -9.31 -17.91 19.83
C MET A 131 -10.53 -18.36 19.01
N GLN A 132 -11.45 -17.44 18.68
CA GLN A 132 -12.57 -17.72 17.77
C GLN A 132 -12.06 -18.19 16.40
N TYR A 133 -11.01 -17.55 15.89
CA TYR A 133 -10.42 -17.95 14.62
C TYR A 133 -9.77 -19.33 14.70
N LEU A 134 -8.99 -19.63 15.75
CA LEU A 134 -8.44 -20.97 16.00
C LEU A 134 -9.52 -22.05 16.06
N LEU A 135 -10.63 -21.79 16.76
CA LEU A 135 -11.77 -22.71 16.82
C LEU A 135 -12.39 -22.95 15.43
N SER A 136 -12.40 -21.93 14.56
CA SER A 136 -12.91 -22.05 13.20
C SER A 136 -12.01 -22.92 12.31
N LEU A 137 -10.69 -22.80 12.47
CA LEU A 137 -9.71 -23.59 11.72
C LEU A 137 -9.79 -25.09 12.03
N VAL A 138 -10.20 -25.45 13.25
CA VAL A 138 -10.34 -26.85 13.70
C VAL A 138 -11.77 -27.39 13.66
N GLU A 139 -12.69 -26.66 13.00
CA GLU A 139 -14.11 -26.99 12.91
C GLU A 139 -14.69 -27.39 14.29
N ALA A 140 -14.48 -26.53 15.28
CA ALA A 140 -14.97 -26.78 16.62
C ALA A 140 -16.51 -26.84 16.65
N PRO A 141 -17.11 -27.66 17.52
CA PRO A 141 -18.57 -27.68 17.71
C PRO A 141 -19.07 -26.39 18.37
N ALA A 142 -20.32 -26.01 18.05
CA ALA A 142 -20.94 -24.75 18.48
C ALA A 142 -20.91 -24.49 20.00
N HIS A 143 -20.96 -25.54 20.83
CA HIS A 143 -20.92 -25.40 22.29
C HIS A 143 -19.59 -24.83 22.81
N MET A 144 -18.47 -25.15 22.15
CA MET A 144 -17.15 -24.61 22.51
C MET A 144 -17.13 -23.09 22.32
N TYR A 145 -17.71 -22.59 21.23
CA TYR A 145 -17.84 -21.15 20.99
C TYR A 145 -18.70 -20.49 22.06
N SER A 146 -19.86 -21.06 22.42
CA SER A 146 -20.75 -20.44 23.40
C SER A 146 -20.17 -20.44 24.81
N GLU A 147 -19.47 -21.50 25.19
CA GLU A 147 -18.80 -21.61 26.50
C GLU A 147 -17.62 -20.64 26.60
N MET A 148 -16.79 -20.57 25.55
CA MET A 148 -15.71 -19.59 25.46
C MET A 148 -16.26 -18.16 25.51
N GLU A 149 -17.25 -17.81 24.68
CA GLU A 149 -17.80 -16.46 24.65
C GLU A 149 -18.31 -16.00 26.02
N LYS A 150 -18.93 -16.92 26.78
CA LYS A 150 -19.36 -16.64 28.15
C LYS A 150 -18.18 -16.34 29.07
N ARG A 151 -17.15 -17.21 29.10
CA ARG A 151 -15.95 -17.02 29.95
C ARG A 151 -15.21 -15.73 29.62
N TRP A 152 -14.97 -15.44 28.34
CA TRP A 152 -14.31 -14.23 27.89
C TRP A 152 -15.12 -12.96 28.18
N SER A 153 -16.46 -13.04 28.13
CA SER A 153 -17.34 -11.93 28.52
C SER A 153 -17.21 -11.59 30.01
N ASP A 154 -17.16 -12.60 30.88
CA ASP A 154 -17.02 -12.39 32.32
C ASP A 154 -15.60 -11.88 32.69
N LEU A 155 -14.57 -12.45 32.06
CA LEU A 155 -13.18 -11.99 32.19
C LEU A 155 -13.01 -10.53 31.74
N ARG A 156 -13.69 -10.13 30.66
CA ARG A 156 -13.70 -8.74 30.17
C ARG A 156 -14.27 -7.79 31.22
N LYS A 157 -15.40 -8.15 31.86
CA LYS A 157 -16.02 -7.34 32.92
C LYS A 157 -15.08 -7.20 34.13
N GLN A 158 -14.40 -8.29 34.51
CA GLN A 158 -13.42 -8.25 35.59
C GLN A 158 -12.25 -7.31 35.25
N ARG A 159 -11.71 -7.42 34.03
CA ARG A 159 -10.64 -6.52 33.56
C ARG A 159 -11.06 -5.06 33.50
N ILE A 160 -12.28 -4.75 33.05
CA ILE A 160 -12.86 -3.40 33.09
C ILE A 160 -12.78 -2.83 34.52
N ASN A 161 -13.17 -3.61 35.53
CA ASN A 161 -13.16 -3.16 36.91
C ASN A 161 -11.74 -2.97 37.46
N VAL A 162 -10.81 -3.87 37.14
CA VAL A 162 -9.39 -3.74 37.54
C VAL A 162 -8.74 -2.54 36.87
N PHE A 163 -9.01 -2.31 35.58
CA PHE A 163 -8.52 -1.17 34.82
C PHE A 163 -8.99 0.16 35.42
N VAL A 164 -10.29 0.29 35.68
CA VAL A 164 -10.86 1.50 36.29
C VAL A 164 -10.31 1.70 37.71
N SER A 165 -10.20 0.64 38.51
CA SER A 165 -9.60 0.73 39.84
C SER A 165 -8.14 1.15 39.80
N GLU A 166 -7.36 0.67 38.83
CA GLU A 166 -5.97 1.07 38.68
C GLU A 166 -5.88 2.55 38.26
N ILE A 167 -6.72 3.01 37.34
CA ILE A 167 -6.80 4.45 36.99
C ILE A 167 -7.09 5.30 38.22
N ASP A 168 -8.08 4.91 39.03
CA ASP A 168 -8.47 5.63 40.25
C ASP A 168 -7.33 5.63 41.29
N ASN A 169 -6.65 4.51 41.46
CA ASN A 169 -5.51 4.37 42.39
C ASN A 169 -4.25 5.09 41.91
N THR A 170 -4.10 5.32 40.59
CA THR A 170 -2.91 5.91 39.98
C THR A 170 -3.09 7.40 39.66
N LEU A 171 -3.92 8.12 40.42
CA LEU A 171 -4.03 9.61 40.42
C LEU A 171 -2.73 10.36 40.79
N THR A 172 -1.55 9.74 40.59
CA THR A 172 -0.20 10.32 40.77
C THR A 172 0.76 9.87 39.65
N LEU A 173 0.33 9.88 38.38
CA LEU A 173 1.17 9.49 37.26
C LEU A 173 2.25 10.55 36.98
N ARG A 174 3.52 10.16 37.13
CA ARG A 174 4.66 10.95 36.65
C ARG A 174 4.86 10.75 35.14
N PRO A 175 5.26 11.80 34.40
CA PRO A 175 5.18 11.85 32.95
C PRO A 175 6.40 11.18 32.31
N THR A 176 6.30 9.92 31.90
CA THR A 176 7.30 9.35 30.97
C THR A 176 6.72 8.63 29.76
N ASP A 177 5.42 8.31 29.70
CA ASP A 177 4.79 7.66 28.53
C ASP A 177 3.34 8.15 28.31
N THR A 178 3.18 9.42 27.92
CA THR A 178 1.89 10.13 28.02
C THR A 178 1.03 10.12 26.77
N GLU A 179 1.58 10.06 25.57
CA GLU A 179 0.81 10.02 24.31
C GLU A 179 -0.01 8.72 24.17
N GLY A 180 0.62 7.57 24.42
CA GLY A 180 -0.05 6.27 24.37
C GLY A 180 -1.12 6.11 25.46
N LEU A 181 -0.87 6.66 26.66
CA LEU A 181 -1.83 6.66 27.75
C LEU A 181 -3.02 7.58 27.46
N LEU A 182 -2.79 8.81 26.99
CA LEU A 182 -3.86 9.76 26.64
C LEU A 182 -4.74 9.20 25.52
N THR A 183 -4.15 8.60 24.50
CA THR A 183 -4.91 7.99 23.39
C THR A 183 -5.74 6.81 23.86
N LEU A 184 -5.19 5.97 24.75
CA LEU A 184 -5.91 4.87 25.37
C LEU A 184 -7.10 5.37 26.20
N LEU A 185 -6.87 6.34 27.09
CA LEU A 185 -7.93 6.93 27.93
C LEU A 185 -9.03 7.58 27.08
N ARG A 186 -8.67 8.29 26.01
CA ARG A 186 -9.63 8.88 25.06
C ARG A 186 -10.53 7.82 24.41
N ARG A 187 -9.98 6.64 24.07
CA ARG A 187 -10.78 5.54 23.52
C ARG A 187 -11.67 4.89 24.56
N GLU A 188 -11.18 4.71 25.79
CA GLU A 188 -11.98 4.13 26.87
C GLU A 188 -13.19 5.01 27.23
N LEU A 189 -13.08 6.34 27.06
CA LEU A 189 -14.22 7.27 27.17
C LEU A 189 -15.31 7.06 26.11
N GLN A 190 -14.95 6.61 24.91
CA GLN A 190 -15.92 6.33 23.85
C GLN A 190 -16.58 4.94 23.97
N ASN A 191 -16.08 4.09 24.87
CA ASN A 191 -16.56 2.73 25.03
C ASN A 191 -17.88 2.70 25.82
N THR A 192 -18.97 2.31 25.16
CA THR A 192 -20.33 2.28 25.74
C THR A 192 -20.55 1.20 26.79
N ARG A 193 -19.56 0.32 27.02
CA ARG A 193 -19.66 -0.79 27.98
C ARG A 193 -19.37 -0.38 29.43
N TYR A 194 -18.81 0.81 29.64
CA TYR A 194 -18.61 1.35 30.99
C TYR A 194 -19.92 1.89 31.55
N SER A 195 -20.08 1.75 32.87
CA SER A 195 -21.09 2.52 33.60
C SER A 195 -20.72 3.99 33.67
N GLU A 196 -21.71 4.84 33.90
CA GLU A 196 -21.54 6.30 34.07
C GLU A 196 -20.46 6.65 35.11
N ALA A 197 -20.43 5.95 36.25
CA ALA A 197 -19.43 6.16 37.30
C ALA A 197 -18.00 5.79 36.84
N GLN A 198 -17.85 4.76 36.02
CA GLN A 198 -16.55 4.35 35.48
C GLN A 198 -16.06 5.35 34.40
N HIS A 199 -16.96 5.85 33.55
CA HIS A 199 -16.64 6.92 32.61
C HIS A 199 -16.15 8.17 33.32
N GLN A 200 -16.75 8.57 34.43
CA GLN A 200 -16.30 9.72 35.21
C GLN A 200 -14.87 9.57 35.75
N ILE A 201 -14.50 8.36 36.19
CA ILE A 201 -13.13 8.06 36.66
C ILE A 201 -12.12 8.17 35.51
N ILE A 202 -12.44 7.56 34.35
CA ILE A 202 -11.59 7.62 33.16
C ILE A 202 -11.47 9.07 32.65
N GLN A 203 -12.55 9.84 32.69
CA GLN A 203 -12.60 11.25 32.26
C GLN A 203 -11.71 12.10 33.14
N LYS A 204 -11.82 11.95 34.46
CA LYS A 204 -10.99 12.66 35.43
C LYS A 204 -9.50 12.38 35.19
N ALA A 205 -9.13 11.12 34.96
CA ALA A 205 -7.76 10.74 34.67
C ALA A 205 -7.25 11.30 33.33
N TYR A 206 -8.11 11.35 32.31
CA TYR A 206 -7.80 11.98 31.03
C TYR A 206 -7.56 13.50 31.19
N ASP A 207 -8.43 14.19 31.92
CA ASP A 207 -8.33 15.63 32.15
C ASP A 207 -7.07 15.99 32.97
N GLU A 208 -6.73 15.17 33.97
CA GLU A 208 -5.54 15.35 34.80
C GLU A 208 -4.24 15.02 34.03
N ALA A 209 -4.26 13.99 33.19
CA ALA A 209 -3.16 13.70 32.28
C ALA A 209 -2.96 14.81 31.23
N CYS A 210 -4.04 15.46 30.78
CA CYS A 210 -3.94 16.67 29.95
C CYS A 210 -3.39 17.88 30.72
N SER A 211 -3.74 18.01 32.00
CA SER A 211 -3.39 19.18 32.85
C SER A 211 -1.95 19.17 33.37
N THR A 212 -1.33 17.98 33.48
CA THR A 212 0.06 17.81 33.93
C THR A 212 1.09 18.05 32.82
N HIS A 213 0.61 18.28 31.59
CA HIS A 213 1.41 18.63 30.43
C HIS A 213 1.40 20.12 30.20
N ASP A 214 2.58 20.72 30.29
CA ASP A 214 2.81 22.09 29.82
C ASP A 214 2.38 22.12 28.34
N GLY A 215 1.50 23.06 28.00
CA GLY A 215 0.58 23.02 26.84
C GLY A 215 1.20 23.04 25.44
N SER A 216 2.36 22.40 25.22
CA SER A 216 3.14 22.43 23.99
C SER A 216 3.12 21.14 23.17
N ILE A 217 2.47 20.04 23.60
CA ILE A 217 2.28 18.86 22.72
C ILE A 217 0.91 18.20 22.99
N ILE A 218 -0.17 18.92 22.72
CA ILE A 218 -1.22 18.33 21.89
C ILE A 218 -1.07 19.02 20.55
N GLU A 219 -0.05 18.63 19.77
CA GLU A 219 -0.36 18.54 18.36
C GLU A 219 -1.57 17.60 18.31
N SER A 220 -2.71 18.11 17.86
CA SER A 220 -3.84 17.28 17.48
C SER A 220 -3.29 16.03 16.80
N LEU A 221 -3.75 14.84 17.19
CA LEU A 221 -3.41 13.58 16.52
C LEU A 221 -3.25 13.86 15.02
N PRO A 222 -2.17 13.40 14.36
CA PRO A 222 -1.89 13.74 12.97
C PRO A 222 -3.14 13.54 12.11
N GLU A 223 -3.32 14.36 11.07
CA GLU A 223 -4.53 14.30 10.23
C GLU A 223 -4.78 12.89 9.63
N TRP A 224 -3.70 12.13 9.43
CA TRP A 224 -3.73 10.74 8.96
C TRP A 224 -4.06 9.72 10.04
N PHE A 225 -4.18 10.09 11.32
CA PHE A 225 -4.36 9.15 12.40
C PHE A 225 -5.74 8.49 12.31
N ILE A 226 -5.74 7.17 12.11
CA ILE A 226 -6.91 6.31 12.21
C ILE A 226 -6.60 5.30 13.32
N GLY A 227 -7.33 5.38 14.42
CA GLY A 227 -7.16 4.43 15.51
C GLY A 227 -7.54 3.01 15.06
N TRP A 228 -6.82 1.99 15.53
CA TRP A 228 -7.17 0.56 15.30
C TRP A 228 -8.61 0.24 15.72
N TYR A 229 -9.18 1.12 16.53
CA TYR A 229 -10.48 1.04 17.14
C TYR A 229 -11.62 1.55 16.28
N GLU A 230 -11.31 2.28 15.21
CA GLU A 230 -12.27 2.70 14.22
C GLU A 230 -12.49 1.60 13.16
N LEU A 231 -11.69 0.52 13.22
CA LEU A 231 -11.77 -0.63 12.33
C LEU A 231 -12.76 -1.66 12.85
N GLU A 232 -13.71 -2.03 12.00
CA GLU A 232 -14.72 -3.05 12.25
C GLU A 232 -14.52 -4.26 11.33
N ASP A 233 -15.04 -5.43 11.70
CA ASP A 233 -15.05 -6.64 10.87
C ASP A 233 -13.68 -7.04 10.25
N GLU A 234 -12.57 -6.77 10.95
CA GLU A 234 -11.24 -7.07 10.45
C GLU A 234 -11.01 -8.58 10.26
N VAL A 235 -10.70 -8.99 9.02
CA VAL A 235 -10.40 -10.36 8.62
C VAL A 235 -9.11 -10.39 7.82
N VAL A 236 -8.14 -11.14 8.32
CA VAL A 236 -6.85 -11.36 7.65
C VAL A 236 -7.05 -12.25 6.42
N PHE A 237 -6.44 -11.89 5.29
CA PHE A 237 -6.52 -12.69 4.07
C PHE A 237 -5.19 -12.87 3.34
N ALA A 238 -4.15 -12.12 3.69
CA ALA A 238 -2.82 -12.29 3.11
C ALA A 238 -1.73 -12.00 4.14
N ARG A 239 -0.60 -12.69 3.98
CA ARG A 239 0.59 -12.59 4.82
C ARG A 239 1.83 -12.59 3.92
N GLY A 240 2.84 -11.79 4.25
CA GLY A 240 4.08 -11.72 3.49
C GLY A 240 5.27 -11.27 4.35
N GLY A 241 6.45 -11.16 3.74
CA GLY A 241 7.67 -10.76 4.45
C GLY A 241 7.62 -9.38 5.12
N PHE A 242 6.68 -8.53 4.69
CA PHE A 242 6.47 -7.17 5.21
C PHE A 242 5.39 -7.09 6.31
N GLY A 243 4.62 -8.15 6.52
CA GLY A 243 3.59 -8.20 7.56
C GLY A 243 2.28 -8.86 7.12
N GLU A 244 1.19 -8.41 7.74
CA GLU A 244 -0.15 -8.94 7.59
C GLU A 244 -1.05 -7.97 6.83
N VAL A 245 -1.92 -8.49 5.97
CA VAL A 245 -2.93 -7.71 5.27
C VAL A 245 -4.32 -8.26 5.59
N SER A 246 -5.17 -7.38 6.11
CA SER A 246 -6.56 -7.68 6.46
C SER A 246 -7.53 -6.76 5.73
N ARG A 247 -8.75 -7.25 5.52
CA ARG A 247 -9.89 -6.46 5.07
C ARG A 247 -10.66 -6.04 6.32
N ALA A 248 -11.04 -4.78 6.42
CA ALA A 248 -11.84 -4.25 7.52
C ALA A 248 -12.87 -3.24 6.98
N LYS A 249 -13.68 -2.69 7.89
CA LYS A 249 -14.52 -1.53 7.62
C LYS A 249 -14.05 -0.33 8.43
N TRP A 250 -14.03 0.83 7.80
CA TRP A 250 -13.81 2.12 8.45
C TRP A 250 -14.87 3.10 7.95
N LEU A 251 -15.65 3.70 8.86
CA LEU A 251 -16.79 4.57 8.52
C LEU A 251 -17.77 3.91 7.52
N ASN A 252 -18.09 2.63 7.73
CA ASN A 252 -18.91 1.78 6.84
C ASN A 252 -18.36 1.56 5.43
N SER A 253 -17.11 1.92 5.15
CA SER A 253 -16.44 1.67 3.87
C SER A 253 -15.47 0.49 3.99
N ASP A 254 -15.42 -0.36 2.97
CA ASP A 254 -14.43 -1.44 2.89
C ASP A 254 -13.02 -0.84 2.75
N VAL A 255 -12.10 -1.29 3.60
CA VAL A 255 -10.71 -0.83 3.62
C VAL A 255 -9.74 -2.01 3.72
N ILE A 256 -8.50 -1.77 3.30
CA ILE A 256 -7.38 -2.66 3.52
C ILE A 256 -6.53 -2.13 4.66
N VAL A 257 -6.20 -3.02 5.59
CA VAL A 257 -5.34 -2.74 6.73
C VAL A 257 -4.03 -3.50 6.53
N LYS A 258 -2.93 -2.78 6.37
CA LYS A 258 -1.58 -3.35 6.20
C LYS A 258 -0.80 -3.18 7.50
N ARG A 259 -0.67 -4.26 8.26
CA ARG A 259 0.00 -4.28 9.57
C ARG A 259 1.44 -4.71 9.42
N ILE A 260 2.36 -3.91 9.94
CA ILE A 260 3.79 -4.19 9.85
C ILE A 260 4.16 -5.17 10.97
N ILE A 261 4.61 -6.38 10.62
CA ILE A 261 5.11 -7.34 11.62
C ILE A 261 6.59 -7.06 11.84
N THR A 262 6.91 -6.55 13.03
CA THR A 262 8.25 -6.07 13.34
C THR A 262 8.99 -6.98 14.33
N HIS A 263 10.14 -7.51 13.93
CA HIS A 263 11.03 -8.32 14.78
C HIS A 263 11.87 -7.46 15.78
N GLY A 264 11.27 -6.45 16.40
CA GLY A 264 11.86 -5.72 17.53
C GLY A 264 13.05 -4.77 17.25
N ARG A 265 13.04 -3.97 16.18
CA ARG A 265 14.10 -2.96 15.93
C ARG A 265 13.65 -1.55 16.36
N HIS A 266 14.55 -0.80 17.00
CA HIS A 266 14.27 0.52 17.55
C HIS A 266 14.06 1.66 16.51
N ASP A 267 14.43 1.46 15.24
CA ASP A 267 14.32 2.43 14.14
C ASP A 267 12.92 2.51 13.50
N GLN A 268 11.98 1.66 13.94
CA GLN A 268 10.74 1.36 13.22
C GLN A 268 9.66 2.44 13.32
N LYS A 269 9.53 3.13 14.47
CA LYS A 269 8.52 4.18 14.65
C LYS A 269 8.81 5.37 13.73
N GLU A 270 10.08 5.79 13.65
CA GLU A 270 10.50 6.86 12.74
C GLU A 270 10.30 6.49 11.27
N MET A 271 10.56 5.24 10.90
CA MET A 271 10.35 4.75 9.54
C MET A 271 8.87 4.71 9.16
N PHE A 272 8.00 4.15 10.02
CA PHE A 272 6.55 4.19 9.82
C PHE A 272 6.06 5.63 9.66
N GLN A 273 6.53 6.53 10.52
CA GLN A 273 6.11 7.93 10.51
C GLN A 273 6.51 8.65 9.21
N ARG A 274 7.73 8.45 8.73
CA ARG A 274 8.14 9.01 7.42
C ARG A 274 7.29 8.46 6.28
N GLU A 275 6.99 7.17 6.31
CA GLU A 275 6.24 6.50 5.25
C GLU A 275 4.78 6.96 5.20
N ILE A 276 4.12 7.04 6.37
CA ILE A 276 2.73 7.49 6.45
C ILE A 276 2.59 8.96 6.05
N GLU A 277 3.53 9.82 6.45
CA GLU A 277 3.54 11.23 6.06
C GLU A 277 3.72 11.40 4.54
N LEU A 278 4.60 10.61 3.92
CA LEU A 278 4.80 10.62 2.48
C LEU A 278 3.56 10.11 1.74
N TRP A 279 3.04 8.95 2.12
CA TRP A 279 1.93 8.30 1.41
C TRP A 279 0.59 9.04 1.61
N PHE A 280 0.32 9.57 2.79
CA PHE A 280 -0.92 10.31 3.06
C PHE A 280 -1.09 11.53 2.13
N GLY A 281 0.01 12.22 1.82
CA GLY A 281 0.04 13.34 0.88
C GLY A 281 -0.15 12.98 -0.59
N LEU A 282 -0.21 11.68 -0.95
CA LEU A 282 -0.39 11.25 -2.33
C LEU A 282 -1.88 11.16 -2.69
N ASN A 283 -2.20 11.64 -3.90
CA ASN A 283 -3.52 11.54 -4.49
C ASN A 283 -3.39 11.45 -6.02
N HIS A 284 -3.56 10.25 -6.58
CA HIS A 284 -3.49 10.00 -8.01
C HIS A 284 -4.35 8.80 -8.39
N PRO A 285 -5.04 8.80 -9.55
CA PRO A 285 -5.87 7.67 -9.97
C PRO A 285 -5.14 6.32 -10.03
N HIS A 286 -3.84 6.33 -10.35
CA HIS A 286 -3.02 5.13 -10.51
C HIS A 286 -2.04 4.85 -9.35
N VAL A 287 -2.32 5.41 -8.16
CA VAL A 287 -1.59 5.12 -6.92
C VAL A 287 -2.62 4.83 -5.84
N VAL A 288 -2.45 3.74 -5.09
CA VAL A 288 -3.38 3.37 -4.02
C VAL A 288 -3.47 4.50 -3.00
N LYS A 289 -4.68 4.99 -2.75
CA LYS A 289 -4.96 6.05 -1.80
C LYS A 289 -4.85 5.54 -0.36
N LEU A 290 -4.02 6.21 0.42
CA LEU A 290 -3.98 6.05 1.87
C LEU A 290 -5.09 6.90 2.50
N PHE A 291 -5.86 6.31 3.40
CA PHE A 291 -6.81 7.02 4.26
C PHE A 291 -6.17 7.45 5.57
N GLY A 292 -5.26 6.64 6.09
CA GLY A 292 -4.54 6.95 7.32
C GLY A 292 -3.83 5.75 7.90
N GLY A 293 -3.63 5.75 9.21
CA GLY A 293 -3.00 4.64 9.92
C GLY A 293 -2.78 4.94 11.39
N CYS A 294 -2.19 3.98 12.10
CA CYS A 294 -1.91 4.08 13.52
C CYS A 294 -0.46 3.73 13.79
N HIS A 295 0.22 4.59 14.52
CA HIS A 295 1.58 4.37 15.00
C HIS A 295 1.60 3.83 16.44
N ILE A 296 0.44 3.68 17.08
CA ILE A 296 0.29 3.24 18.47
C ILE A 296 0.03 1.72 18.48
N GLY A 297 0.79 0.99 19.30
CA GLY A 297 0.80 -0.47 19.29
C GLY A 297 1.55 -1.00 18.07
N THR A 298 1.06 -2.07 17.47
CA THR A 298 1.57 -2.62 16.22
C THR A 298 1.18 -1.71 15.05
N PRO A 299 2.14 -1.04 14.38
CA PRO A 299 1.82 -0.06 13.35
C PRO A 299 1.08 -0.66 12.16
N PHE A 300 0.11 0.08 11.62
CA PHE A 300 -0.59 -0.30 10.40
C PHE A 300 -1.03 0.91 9.58
N PHE A 301 -1.22 0.66 8.29
CA PHE A 301 -1.80 1.58 7.32
C PHE A 301 -3.23 1.17 6.98
N VAL A 302 -4.09 2.14 6.69
CA VAL A 302 -5.47 1.95 6.22
C VAL A 302 -5.60 2.60 4.84
N CYS A 303 -5.86 1.81 3.82
CA CYS A 303 -5.93 2.27 2.43
C CYS A 303 -7.13 1.71 1.67
N GLU A 304 -7.36 2.23 0.46
CA GLU A 304 -8.43 1.76 -0.42
C GLU A 304 -8.24 0.29 -0.83
N GLU A 305 -9.36 -0.40 -1.02
CA GLU A 305 -9.36 -1.78 -1.53
C GLU A 305 -9.37 -1.82 -3.06
N ALA A 306 -8.38 -2.50 -3.64
CA ALA A 306 -8.37 -2.85 -5.05
C ALA A 306 -8.98 -4.26 -5.27
N LYS A 307 -10.31 -4.30 -5.46
CA LYS A 307 -11.11 -5.54 -5.43
C LYS A 307 -10.78 -6.56 -6.52
N ASN A 308 -10.19 -6.15 -7.64
CA ASN A 308 -9.86 -7.04 -8.76
C ASN A 308 -8.47 -7.70 -8.62
N GLY A 309 -7.79 -7.50 -7.48
CA GLY A 309 -6.55 -8.18 -7.14
C GLY A 309 -5.33 -7.64 -7.88
N SER A 310 -4.24 -8.42 -7.89
CA SER A 310 -2.99 -8.07 -8.56
C SER A 310 -3.07 -8.24 -10.07
N LEU A 311 -2.25 -7.47 -10.79
CA LEU A 311 -2.27 -7.38 -12.26
C LEU A 311 -2.08 -8.74 -12.94
N ASP A 312 -1.17 -9.57 -12.41
CA ASP A 312 -0.91 -10.91 -12.94
C ASP A 312 -2.15 -11.83 -12.86
N LYS A 313 -2.96 -11.68 -11.80
CA LYS A 313 -4.20 -12.44 -11.60
C LYS A 313 -5.30 -11.89 -12.50
N TYR A 314 -5.41 -10.56 -12.56
CA TYR A 314 -6.41 -9.88 -13.37
C TYR A 314 -6.28 -10.19 -14.87
N LEU A 315 -5.05 -10.09 -15.41
CA LEU A 315 -4.78 -10.29 -16.84
C LEU A 315 -4.94 -11.74 -17.30
N ARG A 316 -5.02 -12.72 -16.38
CA ARG A 316 -5.41 -14.10 -16.75
C ARG A 316 -6.84 -14.18 -17.25
N ALA A 317 -7.73 -13.33 -16.73
CA ALA A 317 -9.11 -13.21 -17.19
C ALA A 317 -9.29 -12.13 -18.26
N HIS A 318 -8.45 -11.09 -18.26
CA HIS A 318 -8.55 -9.93 -19.15
C HIS A 318 -7.27 -9.71 -19.97
N PRO A 319 -6.80 -10.69 -20.77
CA PRO A 319 -5.50 -10.61 -21.45
C PRO A 319 -5.42 -9.49 -22.49
N THR A 320 -6.56 -9.04 -23.03
CA THR A 320 -6.64 -7.95 -24.03
C THR A 320 -6.34 -6.57 -23.44
N GLU A 321 -6.41 -6.41 -22.11
CA GLU A 321 -6.20 -5.13 -21.44
C GLU A 321 -4.75 -4.87 -21.04
N VAL A 322 -3.82 -5.78 -21.36
CA VAL A 322 -2.43 -5.77 -20.89
C VAL A 322 -1.73 -4.43 -21.08
N TRP A 323 -1.81 -3.85 -22.28
CA TRP A 323 -1.13 -2.59 -22.59
C TRP A 323 -1.77 -1.40 -21.90
N GLN A 324 -3.10 -1.39 -21.76
CA GLN A 324 -3.82 -0.38 -21.01
C GLN A 324 -3.40 -0.37 -19.54
N LYS A 325 -3.37 -1.54 -18.87
CA LYS A 325 -2.97 -1.62 -17.46
C LYS A 325 -1.49 -1.29 -17.24
N LEU A 326 -0.61 -1.65 -18.18
CA LEU A 326 0.81 -1.26 -18.11
C LEU A 326 0.99 0.26 -18.29
N TYR A 327 0.19 0.89 -19.15
CA TYR A 327 0.18 2.34 -19.32
C TYR A 327 -0.30 3.06 -18.04
N GLU A 328 -1.41 2.61 -17.47
CA GLU A 328 -1.95 3.12 -16.19
C GLU A 328 -0.92 2.99 -15.06
N ALA A 329 -0.26 1.83 -14.93
CA ALA A 329 0.81 1.63 -13.97
C ALA A 329 2.00 2.59 -14.19
N ALA A 330 2.37 2.86 -15.45
CA ALA A 330 3.44 3.81 -15.79
C ALA A 330 3.07 5.26 -15.44
N LEU A 331 1.79 5.65 -15.58
CA LEU A 331 1.30 6.96 -15.10
C LEU A 331 1.44 7.09 -13.58
N GLY A 332 1.10 6.03 -12.84
CA GLY A 332 1.32 5.98 -11.40
C GLY A 332 2.79 6.14 -11.04
N LEU A 333 3.68 5.47 -11.77
CA LEU A 333 5.12 5.54 -11.52
C LEU A 333 5.69 6.93 -11.82
N GLU A 334 5.24 7.56 -12.91
CA GLU A 334 5.62 8.94 -13.27
C GLU A 334 5.22 9.92 -12.16
N TYR A 335 4.00 9.77 -11.62
CA TYR A 335 3.50 10.58 -10.52
C TYR A 335 4.37 10.46 -9.25
N LEU A 336 4.83 9.25 -8.91
CA LEU A 336 5.73 8.99 -7.78
C LEU A 336 7.11 9.63 -8.02
N HIS A 337 7.70 9.40 -9.19
CA HIS A 337 9.03 9.94 -9.55
C HIS A 337 9.03 11.47 -9.54
N ALA A 338 7.96 12.12 -10.03
CA ALA A 338 7.81 13.57 -10.00
C ALA A 338 7.78 14.16 -8.57
N ARG A 339 7.53 13.34 -7.55
CA ARG A 339 7.53 13.71 -6.12
C ARG A 339 8.77 13.25 -5.38
N GLY A 340 9.79 12.79 -6.10
CA GLY A 340 11.02 12.33 -5.50
C GLY A 340 10.99 10.88 -5.01
N ILE A 341 9.88 10.15 -5.20
CA ILE A 341 9.66 8.82 -4.64
C ILE A 341 10.12 7.76 -5.63
N VAL A 342 11.01 6.87 -5.18
CA VAL A 342 11.40 5.64 -5.89
C VAL A 342 10.53 4.50 -5.36
N HIS A 343 9.93 3.69 -6.23
CA HIS A 343 9.06 2.57 -5.84
C HIS A 343 9.84 1.43 -5.19
N ARG A 344 11.00 1.04 -5.76
CA ARG A 344 11.98 0.06 -5.26
C ARG A 344 11.58 -1.42 -5.28
N ASP A 345 10.29 -1.74 -5.10
CA ASP A 345 9.76 -3.11 -5.19
C ASP A 345 8.66 -3.23 -6.26
N LEU A 346 8.91 -2.73 -7.48
CA LEU A 346 7.92 -2.78 -8.54
C LEU A 346 7.87 -4.18 -9.17
N LYS A 347 6.71 -4.84 -9.05
CA LYS A 347 6.39 -6.16 -9.61
C LYS A 347 4.88 -6.23 -9.88
N CYS A 348 4.39 -7.17 -10.71
CA CYS A 348 2.96 -7.24 -11.03
C CYS A 348 2.08 -7.51 -9.78
N ASP A 349 2.62 -8.15 -8.74
CA ASP A 349 1.94 -8.33 -7.46
C ASP A 349 1.61 -6.99 -6.76
N ASN A 350 2.46 -5.97 -6.98
CA ASN A 350 2.33 -4.63 -6.41
C ASN A 350 1.65 -3.63 -7.37
N ILE A 351 1.11 -4.13 -8.49
CA ILE A 351 0.20 -3.38 -9.37
C ILE A 351 -1.18 -4.00 -9.16
N LEU A 352 -2.07 -3.30 -8.48
CA LEU A 352 -3.42 -3.78 -8.19
C LEU A 352 -4.43 -3.21 -9.17
N VAL A 353 -5.57 -3.85 -9.32
CA VAL A 353 -6.68 -3.37 -10.16
C VAL A 353 -7.89 -3.07 -9.27
N ASN A 354 -8.39 -1.83 -9.32
CA ASN A 354 -9.55 -1.41 -8.53
C ASN A 354 -10.86 -1.96 -9.10
N ILE A 355 -11.98 -1.69 -8.43
CA ILE A 355 -13.32 -2.15 -8.86
C ILE A 355 -13.73 -1.60 -10.24
N ASP A 356 -13.28 -0.39 -10.58
CA ASP A 356 -13.56 0.27 -11.86
C ASP A 356 -12.68 -0.26 -13.01
N GLY A 357 -11.71 -1.10 -12.69
CA GLY A 357 -10.78 -1.71 -13.64
C GLY A 357 -9.46 -0.95 -13.80
N ASP A 358 -9.24 0.18 -13.11
CA ASP A 358 -7.99 0.94 -13.21
C ASP A 358 -6.84 0.27 -12.44
N ALA A 359 -5.66 0.22 -13.07
CA ALA A 359 -4.43 -0.22 -12.41
C ALA A 359 -3.88 0.86 -11.47
N LYS A 360 -3.45 0.44 -10.27
CA LYS A 360 -2.89 1.29 -9.22
C LYS A 360 -1.64 0.69 -8.61
N LEU A 361 -0.61 1.51 -8.40
CA LEU A 361 0.60 1.10 -7.69
C LEU A 361 0.37 1.05 -6.18
N THR A 362 0.91 0.04 -5.52
CA THR A 362 0.92 -0.12 -4.06
C THR A 362 2.31 -0.53 -3.58
N ASP A 363 2.53 -0.51 -2.26
CA ASP A 363 3.77 -0.99 -1.63
C ASP A 363 5.05 -0.30 -2.14
N PHE A 364 4.91 0.94 -2.62
CA PHE A 364 6.02 1.86 -2.82
C PHE A 364 6.55 2.33 -1.48
N GLY A 365 7.86 2.59 -1.38
CA GLY A 365 8.50 3.12 -0.18
C GLY A 365 8.65 2.14 0.98
N LEU A 366 7.79 1.11 1.08
CA LEU A 366 7.86 0.05 2.11
C LEU A 366 9.18 -0.73 2.13
N SER A 367 9.93 -0.81 1.02
CA SER A 367 11.24 -1.49 0.98
C SER A 367 12.42 -0.60 1.39
N ALA A 368 12.19 0.66 1.77
CA ALA A 368 13.21 1.46 2.47
C ALA A 368 13.56 0.84 3.85
N LEU A 369 12.71 -0.05 4.36
CA LEU A 369 12.89 -0.88 5.56
C LEU A 369 14.02 -1.93 5.41
N GLU A 370 14.51 -2.18 4.19
CA GLU A 370 15.48 -3.22 3.91
C GLU A 370 16.87 -2.66 3.61
N SER A 371 17.88 -3.18 4.31
CA SER A 371 19.28 -2.93 3.99
C SER A 371 19.57 -3.26 2.52
N ALA A 372 20.19 -2.33 1.79
CA ALA A 372 20.38 -2.33 0.34
C ALA A 372 20.98 -3.63 -0.27
N GLY A 373 21.59 -4.50 0.55
CA GLY A 373 22.13 -5.79 0.12
C GLY A 373 21.14 -6.96 0.05
N ASP A 374 19.94 -6.83 0.64
CA ASP A 374 19.00 -7.96 0.84
C ASP A 374 17.61 -7.74 0.20
N GLN A 375 17.45 -6.65 -0.57
CA GLN A 375 16.16 -6.16 -1.07
C GLN A 375 15.41 -7.13 -1.99
N GLY A 376 16.12 -8.00 -2.72
CA GLY A 376 15.50 -8.95 -3.64
C GLY A 376 15.14 -10.30 -3.01
N GLU A 377 15.93 -10.75 -2.04
CA GLU A 377 15.79 -12.08 -1.43
C GLU A 377 14.69 -12.09 -0.36
N ARG A 378 14.53 -11.01 0.41
CA ARG A 378 13.48 -10.89 1.43
C ARG A 378 12.10 -10.55 0.86
N SER A 379 12.05 -9.71 -0.19
CA SER A 379 10.81 -9.32 -0.88
C SER A 379 10.29 -10.36 -1.89
N GLY A 380 11.07 -11.41 -2.17
CA GLY A 380 10.81 -12.37 -3.24
C GLY A 380 10.93 -11.80 -4.66
N ALA A 381 11.37 -10.55 -4.81
CA ALA A 381 11.34 -9.80 -6.07
C ALA A 381 12.58 -9.95 -6.96
N VAL A 382 13.50 -10.88 -6.67
CA VAL A 382 14.80 -11.06 -7.39
C VAL A 382 14.70 -10.93 -8.92
N ARG A 383 13.60 -11.40 -9.52
CA ARG A 383 13.39 -11.43 -10.98
C ARG A 383 13.06 -10.08 -11.62
N TRP A 384 12.67 -9.08 -10.82
CA TRP A 384 12.36 -7.73 -11.27
C TRP A 384 13.43 -6.71 -10.86
N VAL A 385 14.39 -7.11 -10.01
CA VAL A 385 15.42 -6.20 -9.49
C VAL A 385 16.48 -5.89 -10.55
N ALA A 386 16.80 -4.61 -10.70
CA ALA A 386 17.83 -4.11 -11.59
C ALA A 386 19.25 -4.59 -11.20
N PRO A 387 20.17 -4.76 -12.17
CA PRO A 387 21.50 -5.33 -11.92
C PRO A 387 22.30 -4.57 -10.86
N GLU A 388 22.24 -3.23 -10.87
CA GLU A 388 22.93 -2.38 -9.91
C GLU A 388 22.42 -2.58 -8.47
N CYS A 389 21.11 -2.78 -8.30
CA CYS A 389 20.50 -3.04 -7.00
C CYS A 389 20.92 -4.42 -6.48
N LEU A 390 21.04 -5.43 -7.35
CA LEU A 390 21.58 -6.75 -6.98
C LEU A 390 23.05 -6.70 -6.54
N THR A 391 23.79 -5.63 -6.87
CA THR A 391 25.17 -5.41 -6.42
C THR A 391 25.27 -4.56 -5.15
N GLY A 392 24.13 -4.20 -4.55
CA GLY A 392 24.06 -3.42 -3.30
C GLY A 392 24.05 -1.91 -3.49
N LYS A 393 23.93 -1.40 -4.73
CA LYS A 393 23.65 0.03 -4.96
C LYS A 393 22.21 0.34 -4.57
N GLN A 394 21.96 1.57 -4.13
CA GLN A 394 20.61 2.01 -3.80
C GLN A 394 19.73 2.07 -5.05
N ALA A 395 18.46 1.70 -4.89
CA ALA A 395 17.45 1.84 -5.91
C ALA A 395 17.28 3.32 -6.36
N SER A 396 16.95 3.50 -7.63
CA SER A 396 16.85 4.79 -8.32
C SER A 396 15.65 4.80 -9.26
N TYR A 397 15.33 5.96 -9.85
CA TYR A 397 14.29 6.03 -10.90
C TYR A 397 14.60 5.11 -12.08
N ALA A 398 15.87 4.97 -12.45
CA ALA A 398 16.29 4.07 -13.52
C ALA A 398 16.13 2.59 -13.15
N SER A 399 16.23 2.22 -11.86
CA SER A 399 15.96 0.84 -11.43
C SER A 399 14.47 0.52 -11.48
N ASP A 400 13.59 1.47 -11.13
CA ASP A 400 12.14 1.27 -11.27
C ASP A 400 11.74 1.08 -12.74
N VAL A 401 12.37 1.81 -13.68
CA VAL A 401 12.14 1.62 -15.12
C VAL A 401 12.51 0.21 -15.56
N PHE A 402 13.63 -0.33 -15.07
CA PHE A 402 14.02 -1.72 -15.33
C PHE A 402 12.97 -2.69 -14.79
N SER A 403 12.51 -2.49 -13.55
CA SER A 403 11.49 -3.32 -12.91
C SER A 403 10.16 -3.27 -13.66
N LEU A 404 9.74 -2.10 -14.15
CA LEU A 404 8.57 -1.96 -15.03
C LEU A 404 8.75 -2.76 -16.33
N GLY A 405 9.96 -2.79 -16.90
CA GLY A 405 10.27 -3.63 -18.06
C GLY A 405 10.06 -5.12 -17.80
N MET A 406 10.44 -5.59 -16.60
CA MET A 406 10.16 -6.96 -16.16
C MET A 406 8.65 -7.21 -15.93
N CYS A 407 7.91 -6.23 -15.43
CA CYS A 407 6.44 -6.29 -15.37
C CYS A 407 5.81 -6.44 -16.76
N ILE A 408 6.31 -5.73 -17.78
CA ILE A 408 5.82 -5.87 -19.17
C ILE A 408 6.00 -7.32 -19.65
N ILE A 409 7.18 -7.92 -19.42
CA ILE A 409 7.43 -9.33 -19.77
C ILE A 409 6.42 -10.25 -19.09
N GLN A 410 6.20 -10.06 -17.78
CA GLN A 410 5.29 -10.90 -17.02
C GLN A 410 3.84 -10.74 -17.47
N ALA A 411 3.39 -9.50 -17.66
CA ALA A 411 2.01 -9.18 -18.01
C ALA A 411 1.65 -9.72 -19.41
N VAL A 412 2.55 -9.59 -20.40
CA VAL A 412 2.31 -10.06 -21.77
C VAL A 412 2.39 -11.58 -21.88
N THR A 413 3.29 -12.23 -21.13
CA THR A 413 3.49 -13.69 -21.23
C THR A 413 2.64 -14.51 -20.27
N GLY A 414 2.13 -13.91 -19.20
CA GLY A 414 1.53 -14.61 -18.07
C GLY A 414 2.50 -15.47 -17.26
N LYS A 415 3.82 -15.31 -17.44
CA LYS A 415 4.87 -16.10 -16.77
C LYS A 415 5.82 -15.17 -16.02
N LEU A 416 6.48 -15.68 -14.98
CA LEU A 416 7.50 -14.89 -14.29
C LEU A 416 8.62 -14.45 -15.25
N PRO A 417 9.25 -13.28 -15.05
CA PRO A 417 10.47 -12.93 -15.76
C PRO A 417 11.50 -14.04 -15.53
N TRP A 418 12.21 -14.42 -16.60
CA TRP A 418 13.14 -15.57 -16.63
C TRP A 418 12.48 -16.96 -16.53
N GLY A 419 11.15 -17.04 -16.51
CA GLY A 419 10.39 -18.28 -16.43
C GLY A 419 10.42 -18.93 -15.04
N ASN A 420 9.47 -19.85 -14.79
CA ASN A 420 9.23 -20.41 -13.46
C ASN A 420 10.24 -21.50 -13.05
N GLN A 421 11.11 -21.94 -13.96
CA GLN A 421 11.98 -23.11 -13.76
C GLN A 421 13.40 -22.76 -13.30
N LEU A 422 13.86 -21.53 -13.56
CA LEU A 422 15.20 -21.11 -13.17
C LEU A 422 15.25 -20.79 -11.68
N ASP A 423 16.30 -21.24 -11.00
CA ASP A 423 16.56 -20.84 -9.61
C ASP A 423 16.89 -19.34 -9.53
N ASN A 424 16.45 -18.66 -8.44
CA ASN A 424 16.72 -17.25 -8.22
C ASN A 424 18.23 -16.91 -8.22
N ALA A 425 19.09 -17.82 -7.76
CA ALA A 425 20.54 -17.65 -7.81
C ALA A 425 21.07 -17.59 -9.26
N VAL A 426 20.50 -18.41 -10.15
CA VAL A 426 20.84 -18.40 -11.58
C VAL A 426 20.35 -17.12 -12.25
N VAL A 427 19.13 -16.69 -11.93
CA VAL A 427 18.59 -15.41 -12.42
C VAL A 427 19.49 -14.25 -11.98
N LYS A 428 19.85 -14.20 -10.70
CA LYS A 428 20.73 -13.16 -10.13
C LYS A 428 22.08 -13.12 -10.83
N TYR A 429 22.67 -14.29 -11.14
CA TYR A 429 23.92 -14.38 -11.90
C TYR A 429 23.79 -13.80 -13.32
N ARG A 430 22.75 -14.19 -14.06
CA ARG A 430 22.51 -13.71 -15.43
C ARG A 430 22.27 -12.21 -15.49
N VAL A 431 21.40 -11.69 -14.62
CA VAL A 431 21.11 -10.25 -14.54
C VAL A 431 22.39 -9.46 -14.23
N ARG A 432 23.23 -9.92 -13.30
CA ARG A 432 24.52 -9.28 -12.98
C ARG A 432 25.51 -9.26 -14.14
N ASN A 433 25.38 -10.18 -15.09
CA ASN A 433 26.19 -10.23 -16.31
C ASN A 433 25.58 -9.44 -17.48
N GLY A 434 24.47 -8.74 -17.26
CA GLY A 434 23.81 -7.93 -18.28
C GLY A 434 22.99 -8.72 -19.29
N GLU A 435 22.66 -9.97 -18.97
CA GLU A 435 21.71 -10.75 -19.76
C GLU A 435 20.27 -10.28 -19.51
N LEU A 436 19.42 -10.43 -20.53
CA LEU A 436 17.97 -10.31 -20.43
C LEU A 436 17.30 -11.67 -20.65
N PRO A 437 16.04 -11.86 -20.21
CA PRO A 437 15.25 -13.02 -20.62
C PRO A 437 15.24 -13.16 -22.14
N GLN A 438 15.21 -14.38 -22.65
CA GLN A 438 15.01 -14.58 -24.09
C GLN A 438 13.68 -13.96 -24.52
N ARG A 439 13.70 -13.25 -25.66
CA ARG A 439 12.53 -12.61 -26.24
C ARG A 439 11.37 -13.62 -26.36
N PRO A 440 10.24 -13.40 -25.66
CA PRO A 440 9.09 -14.28 -25.79
C PRO A 440 8.42 -14.12 -27.17
N PRO A 441 7.84 -15.18 -27.74
CA PRO A 441 7.23 -15.15 -29.07
C PRO A 441 6.01 -14.22 -29.18
N GLN A 442 5.41 -13.83 -28.05
CA GLN A 442 4.28 -12.91 -27.99
C GLN A 442 4.65 -11.46 -28.36
N PHE A 443 5.94 -11.10 -28.32
CA PHE A 443 6.38 -9.73 -28.55
C PHE A 443 6.66 -9.46 -30.02
N SER A 444 6.11 -8.36 -30.55
CA SER A 444 6.59 -7.76 -31.81
C SER A 444 7.99 -7.13 -31.64
N ASP A 445 8.64 -6.78 -32.76
CA ASP A 445 9.98 -6.17 -32.72
C ASP A 445 9.95 -4.87 -31.92
N ASP A 446 8.96 -4.01 -32.19
CA ASP A 446 8.78 -2.72 -31.53
C ASP A 446 8.49 -2.83 -30.03
N GLN A 447 7.69 -3.82 -29.63
CA GLN A 447 7.36 -4.08 -28.22
C GLN A 447 8.57 -4.63 -27.46
N TRP A 448 9.34 -5.52 -28.09
CA TRP A 448 10.57 -6.03 -27.47
C TRP A 448 11.65 -4.95 -27.38
N GLN A 449 11.79 -4.12 -28.42
CA GLN A 449 12.76 -3.03 -28.42
C GLN A 449 12.49 -2.02 -27.29
N LEU A 450 11.21 -1.79 -26.94
CA LEU A 450 10.84 -1.01 -25.76
C LEU A 450 11.42 -1.63 -24.49
N VAL A 451 11.20 -2.93 -24.26
CA VAL A 451 11.72 -3.66 -23.09
C VAL A 451 13.25 -3.63 -23.04
N GLU A 452 13.93 -3.86 -24.17
CA GLU A 452 15.39 -3.80 -24.24
C GLU A 452 15.95 -2.42 -23.86
N ASN A 453 15.29 -1.35 -24.30
CA ASN A 453 15.69 0.02 -24.00
C ASN A 453 15.39 0.40 -22.54
N MET A 454 14.33 -0.16 -21.94
CA MET A 454 14.06 -0.01 -20.50
C MET A 454 15.05 -0.78 -19.64
N CYS A 455 15.51 -1.93 -20.12
CA CYS A 455 16.33 -2.88 -19.36
C CYS A 455 17.82 -2.87 -19.73
N LYS A 456 18.35 -1.76 -20.28
CA LYS A 456 19.79 -1.58 -20.52
C LYS A 456 20.59 -1.81 -19.23
N PHE A 457 21.77 -2.42 -19.36
CA PHE A 457 22.61 -2.74 -18.22
C PHE A 457 23.06 -1.49 -17.46
N ASP A 458 23.60 -0.49 -18.17
CA ASP A 458 23.91 0.82 -17.58
C ASP A 458 22.61 1.59 -17.32
N PRO A 459 22.33 2.01 -16.07
CA PRO A 459 21.14 2.79 -15.74
C PRO A 459 21.05 4.12 -16.50
N ASN A 460 22.17 4.72 -16.93
CA ASN A 460 22.17 5.99 -17.67
C ASN A 460 21.75 5.83 -19.14
N GLU A 461 21.86 4.62 -19.69
CA GLU A 461 21.44 4.29 -21.06
C GLU A 461 19.96 3.87 -21.14
N ARG A 462 19.29 3.68 -19.98
CA ARG A 462 17.89 3.27 -19.95
C ARG A 462 16.98 4.37 -20.47
N MET A 463 15.93 3.97 -21.18
CA MET A 463 14.88 4.85 -21.65
C MET A 463 14.27 5.63 -20.49
N ARG A 464 14.08 6.93 -20.66
CA ARG A 464 13.43 7.78 -19.64
C ARG A 464 11.97 7.38 -19.47
N LEU A 465 11.48 7.38 -18.23
CA LEU A 465 10.10 6.98 -17.91
C LEU A 465 9.04 7.75 -18.71
N LEU A 466 9.23 9.05 -18.93
CA LEU A 466 8.31 9.86 -19.75
C LEU A 466 8.14 9.28 -21.18
N VAL A 467 9.22 8.81 -21.79
CA VAL A 467 9.20 8.20 -23.13
C VAL A 467 8.51 6.84 -23.08
N VAL A 468 8.77 6.06 -22.01
CA VAL A 468 8.08 4.78 -21.76
C VAL A 468 6.57 4.98 -21.67
N VAL A 469 6.10 5.97 -20.91
CA VAL A 469 4.67 6.30 -20.77
C VAL A 469 4.04 6.59 -22.13
N GLN A 470 4.69 7.37 -22.98
CA GLN A 470 4.18 7.66 -24.33
C GLN A 470 4.17 6.43 -25.24
N ARG A 471 5.17 5.55 -25.14
CA ARG A 471 5.20 4.28 -25.91
C ARG A 471 4.08 3.34 -25.46
N LEU A 472 3.89 3.20 -24.15
CA LEU A 472 2.81 2.39 -23.59
C LEU A 472 1.43 2.95 -23.93
N ARG A 473 1.26 4.28 -23.94
CA ARG A 473 0.00 4.92 -24.40
C ARG A 473 -0.37 4.48 -25.82
N ARG A 474 0.58 4.53 -26.75
CA ARG A 474 0.35 4.09 -28.14
C ARG A 474 -0.02 2.62 -28.22
N LEU A 475 0.62 1.76 -27.42
CA LEU A 475 0.29 0.33 -27.36
C LEU A 475 -1.09 0.07 -26.72
N ALA A 476 -1.51 0.92 -25.78
CA ALA A 476 -2.82 0.84 -25.13
C ALA A 476 -3.96 1.29 -26.05
N GLU A 477 -3.75 2.35 -26.83
CA GLU A 477 -4.75 2.89 -27.77
C GLU A 477 -4.93 2.00 -29.03
N PHE A 478 -3.94 1.16 -29.37
CA PHE A 478 -3.96 0.27 -30.53
C PHE A 478 -3.54 -1.17 -30.13
N PRO A 479 -4.46 -1.97 -29.53
CA PRO A 479 -4.15 -3.27 -28.94
C PRO A 479 -3.76 -4.36 -29.96
N ASP A 480 -4.17 -4.20 -31.21
CA ASP A 480 -3.83 -5.10 -32.31
C ASP A 480 -2.75 -4.47 -33.19
N GLY A 481 -1.69 -5.23 -33.48
CA GLY A 481 -0.52 -4.83 -34.25
C GLY A 481 -0.81 -4.46 -35.71
N VAL A 482 -1.55 -3.38 -35.91
CA VAL A 482 -1.62 -2.63 -37.16
C VAL A 482 -0.90 -1.32 -36.89
N ILE A 483 0.39 -1.29 -37.20
CA ILE A 483 1.01 -0.05 -37.62
C ILE A 483 0.31 0.28 -38.95
N THR A 484 -0.81 1.00 -38.90
CA THR A 484 -1.20 1.81 -40.04
C THR A 484 -0.19 2.94 -40.06
N GLU A 485 0.85 2.74 -40.87
CA GLU A 485 1.38 3.84 -41.66
C GLU A 485 0.18 4.70 -42.06
N HIS A 486 0.13 5.91 -41.52
CA HIS A 486 -0.37 7.17 -42.10
C HIS A 486 -0.23 8.21 -40.97
N VAL A 487 0.96 8.31 -40.38
CA VAL A 487 1.30 9.56 -39.70
C VAL A 487 1.77 10.49 -40.80
N SER A 488 0.98 11.51 -41.07
CA SER A 488 1.37 12.60 -41.97
C SER A 488 2.79 13.05 -41.62
N LYS A 489 3.68 13.08 -42.61
CA LYS A 489 5.08 13.52 -42.47
C LYS A 489 5.20 15.03 -42.20
N GLU A 490 4.07 15.69 -42.01
CA GLU A 490 3.87 17.12 -41.88
C GLU A 490 2.77 17.37 -40.84
N LEU A 491 2.79 18.57 -40.28
CA LEU A 491 1.71 19.04 -39.42
C LEU A 491 0.39 19.06 -40.21
N ASP A 492 -0.70 18.57 -39.60
CA ASP A 492 -2.01 18.50 -40.26
C ASP A 492 -2.54 19.91 -40.58
N CYS A 493 -2.41 20.29 -41.85
CA CYS A 493 -2.75 21.63 -42.32
C CYS A 493 -4.26 21.91 -42.26
N ASP A 494 -5.10 20.88 -42.37
CA ASP A 494 -6.54 21.02 -42.34
C ASP A 494 -7.00 21.38 -40.92
N ILE A 495 -6.47 20.67 -39.92
CA ILE A 495 -6.74 20.99 -38.51
C ILE A 495 -6.16 22.36 -38.15
N VAL A 496 -4.91 22.67 -38.56
CA VAL A 496 -4.31 24.00 -38.31
C VAL A 496 -5.18 25.13 -38.87
N GLN A 497 -5.65 25.00 -40.10
CA GLN A 497 -6.46 26.01 -40.75
C GLN A 497 -7.82 26.16 -40.06
N HIS A 498 -8.45 25.03 -39.72
CA HIS A 498 -9.71 25.03 -38.97
C HIS A 498 -9.58 25.77 -37.63
N LEU A 499 -8.57 25.43 -36.82
CA LEU A 499 -8.37 26.06 -35.52
C LEU A 499 -8.07 27.55 -35.62
N LYS A 500 -7.32 27.98 -36.64
CA LYS A 500 -7.06 29.40 -36.90
C LYS A 500 -8.33 30.18 -37.20
N GLU A 501 -9.21 29.62 -38.04
CA GLU A 501 -10.49 30.26 -38.38
C GLU A 501 -11.38 30.41 -37.14
N VAL A 502 -11.44 29.35 -36.32
CA VAL A 502 -12.18 29.35 -35.06
C VAL A 502 -11.66 30.41 -34.09
N LEU A 503 -10.33 30.47 -33.90
CA LEU A 503 -9.70 31.46 -33.01
C LEU A 503 -9.87 32.89 -33.52
N LEU A 504 -9.77 33.12 -34.83
CA LEU A 504 -9.93 34.43 -35.44
C LEU A 504 -11.36 34.97 -35.24
N HIS A 505 -12.37 34.11 -35.42
CA HIS A 505 -13.76 34.47 -35.16
C HIS A 505 -14.03 34.86 -33.70
N ARG A 506 -13.24 34.32 -32.75
CA ARG A 506 -13.49 34.43 -31.30
C ARG A 506 -12.63 35.48 -30.61
N ALA A 507 -11.49 35.84 -31.21
CA ALA A 507 -10.55 36.84 -30.67
C ALA A 507 -11.16 38.25 -30.49
N GLY A 508 -12.28 38.55 -31.16
CA GLY A 508 -13.01 39.80 -31.02
C GLY A 508 -13.80 39.95 -29.71
N SER A 509 -14.02 38.86 -28.96
CA SER A 509 -14.71 38.90 -27.67
C SER A 509 -13.73 39.15 -26.52
N ALA A 510 -14.05 40.11 -25.64
CA ALA A 510 -13.26 40.37 -24.43
C ALA A 510 -13.20 39.14 -23.51
N ASP A 511 -14.27 38.34 -23.46
CA ASP A 511 -14.41 37.20 -22.54
C ASP A 511 -13.45 36.03 -22.85
N TYR A 512 -12.92 35.96 -24.07
CA TYR A 512 -12.09 34.84 -24.53
C TYR A 512 -10.73 35.27 -25.07
N ARG A 513 -10.38 36.56 -24.94
CA ARG A 513 -9.15 37.11 -25.51
C ARG A 513 -7.88 36.39 -25.04
N VAL A 514 -7.78 36.13 -23.74
CA VAL A 514 -6.64 35.43 -23.12
C VAL A 514 -6.47 34.02 -23.66
N PRO A 515 -7.46 33.10 -23.56
CA PRO A 515 -7.29 31.76 -24.10
C PRO A 515 -7.09 31.78 -25.62
N CYS A 516 -7.81 32.64 -26.37
CA CYS A 516 -7.59 32.76 -27.82
C CYS A 516 -6.13 33.09 -28.16
N PHE A 517 -5.52 34.04 -27.44
CA PHE A 517 -4.11 34.39 -27.62
C PHE A 517 -3.17 33.20 -27.32
N ILE A 518 -3.40 32.50 -26.21
CA ILE A 518 -2.55 31.36 -25.80
C ILE A 518 -2.56 30.25 -26.86
N TYR A 519 -3.74 29.91 -27.39
CA TYR A 519 -3.89 28.87 -28.42
C TYR A 519 -3.43 29.34 -29.80
N GLN A 520 -3.58 30.62 -30.13
CA GLN A 520 -3.01 31.18 -31.35
C GLN A 520 -1.47 31.08 -31.32
N LEU A 521 -0.85 31.49 -30.22
CA LEU A 521 0.59 31.37 -30.03
C LEU A 521 1.05 29.90 -30.07
N LEU A 522 0.23 28.97 -29.54
CA LEU A 522 0.51 27.53 -29.61
C LEU A 522 0.60 27.06 -31.07
N ILE A 523 -0.38 27.42 -31.90
CA ILE A 523 -0.42 27.02 -33.32
C ILE A 523 0.73 27.64 -34.09
N GLU A 524 0.99 28.94 -33.91
CA GLU A 524 2.12 29.63 -34.56
C GLU A 524 3.45 28.97 -34.22
N ARG A 525 3.63 28.61 -32.95
CA ARG A 525 4.80 27.89 -32.45
C ARG A 525 4.95 26.52 -33.12
N MET A 526 3.87 25.73 -33.21
CA MET A 526 3.89 24.42 -33.85
C MET A 526 4.22 24.49 -35.33
N MET A 527 3.63 25.44 -36.06
CA MET A 527 3.92 25.67 -37.48
C MET A 527 5.38 26.07 -37.71
N HIS A 528 5.92 26.94 -36.85
CA HIS A 528 7.32 27.33 -36.93
C HIS A 528 8.25 26.13 -36.71
N ILE A 529 7.95 25.28 -35.72
CA ILE A 529 8.72 24.06 -35.47
C ILE A 529 8.61 23.09 -36.65
N ASP A 530 7.41 22.87 -37.21
CA ASP A 530 7.23 21.99 -38.36
C ASP A 530 8.02 22.45 -39.61
N LYS A 531 8.14 23.77 -39.80
CA LYS A 531 8.94 24.38 -40.87
C LYS A 531 10.46 24.27 -40.64
N THR A 532 10.90 24.30 -39.38
CA THR A 532 12.33 24.34 -39.02
C THR A 532 12.90 22.97 -38.68
N CYS A 533 12.07 22.01 -38.30
CA CYS A 533 12.46 20.67 -37.90
C CYS A 533 12.11 19.65 -38.98
N SER A 534 13.11 18.93 -39.48
CA SER A 534 12.94 17.82 -40.43
C SER A 534 12.71 16.46 -39.75
N ASN A 535 12.66 16.40 -38.42
CA ASN A 535 12.49 15.15 -37.67
C ASN A 535 11.02 14.68 -37.72
N VAL A 536 10.80 13.49 -38.27
CA VAL A 536 9.45 12.91 -38.46
C VAL A 536 8.76 12.65 -37.11
N ASP A 537 9.47 12.14 -36.10
CA ASP A 537 8.90 11.83 -34.79
C ASP A 537 8.51 13.09 -34.01
N THR A 538 9.26 14.18 -34.19
CA THR A 538 8.86 15.50 -33.69
C THR A 538 7.53 15.93 -34.30
N LYS A 539 7.36 15.78 -35.62
CA LYS A 539 6.11 16.16 -36.32
C LYS A 539 4.92 15.30 -35.91
N VAL A 540 5.13 13.99 -35.74
CA VAL A 540 4.12 13.08 -35.14
C VAL A 540 3.67 13.61 -33.77
N SER A 541 4.63 13.96 -32.93
CA SER A 541 4.36 14.46 -31.57
C SER A 541 3.64 15.81 -31.57
N LEU A 542 3.93 16.68 -32.55
CA LEU A 542 3.20 17.92 -32.75
C LEU A 542 1.75 17.67 -33.19
N ASN A 543 1.48 16.73 -34.10
CA ASN A 543 0.11 16.38 -34.49
C ASN A 543 -0.73 15.89 -33.29
N LEU A 544 -0.13 15.17 -32.35
CA LEU A 544 -0.82 14.78 -31.11
C LEU A 544 -1.16 15.98 -30.21
N VAL A 545 -0.28 16.98 -30.15
CA VAL A 545 -0.56 18.25 -29.45
C VAL A 545 -1.70 19.00 -30.15
N LEU A 546 -1.74 18.97 -31.48
CA LEU A 546 -2.74 19.65 -32.30
C LEU A 546 -4.14 19.06 -32.06
N VAL A 547 -4.28 17.74 -32.15
CA VAL A 547 -5.51 17.01 -31.84
C VAL A 547 -5.94 17.24 -30.38
N SER A 548 -4.98 17.36 -29.46
CA SER A 548 -5.28 17.65 -28.05
C SER A 548 -5.75 19.09 -27.80
N ALA A 549 -5.46 20.02 -28.71
CA ALA A 549 -5.87 21.42 -28.62
C ALA A 549 -7.28 21.65 -29.20
N GLU A 550 -7.64 20.90 -30.24
CA GLU A 550 -8.88 21.05 -31.00
C GLU A 550 -10.17 21.17 -30.17
N PRO A 551 -10.53 20.21 -29.29
CA PRO A 551 -11.78 20.30 -28.53
C PRO A 551 -11.82 21.50 -27.59
N TRP A 552 -10.67 21.98 -27.13
CA TRP A 552 -10.59 23.16 -26.25
C TRP A 552 -10.77 24.44 -27.05
N VAL A 553 -10.15 24.52 -28.23
CA VAL A 553 -10.32 25.64 -29.14
C VAL A 553 -11.78 25.73 -29.56
N GLU A 554 -12.43 24.62 -29.92
CA GLU A 554 -13.84 24.54 -30.34
C GLU A 554 -14.83 24.98 -29.25
N GLN A 555 -14.51 24.78 -27.98
CA GLN A 555 -15.37 25.19 -26.86
C GLN A 555 -15.35 26.69 -26.56
N LEU A 556 -14.30 27.43 -26.95
CA LEU A 556 -14.19 28.88 -26.75
C LEU A 556 -15.40 29.59 -27.40
N GLY A 557 -16.13 30.47 -26.71
CA GLY A 557 -17.26 31.18 -27.33
C GLY A 557 -18.62 30.45 -27.33
N SER A 558 -18.71 29.24 -26.78
CA SER A 558 -19.95 28.80 -26.11
C SER A 558 -20.09 29.55 -24.77
N GLN A 559 -21.25 29.60 -24.11
CA GLN A 559 -21.36 30.19 -22.76
C GLN A 559 -20.46 29.40 -21.78
N MET A 560 -19.20 29.80 -21.64
CA MET A 560 -18.25 29.12 -20.76
C MET A 560 -18.44 29.58 -19.32
N SER A 561 -18.41 28.64 -18.39
CA SER A 561 -18.30 28.99 -16.98
C SER A 561 -16.90 29.54 -16.67
N THR A 562 -16.76 30.28 -15.58
CA THR A 562 -15.44 30.71 -15.06
C THR A 562 -14.49 29.53 -14.86
N VAL A 563 -15.02 28.37 -14.46
CA VAL A 563 -14.24 27.14 -14.27
C VAL A 563 -13.70 26.62 -15.61
N ASP A 564 -14.53 26.61 -16.65
CA ASP A 564 -14.13 26.15 -17.97
C ASP A 564 -13.13 27.11 -18.63
N PHE A 565 -13.30 28.42 -18.39
CA PHE A 565 -12.33 29.44 -18.80
C PHE A 565 -10.95 29.16 -18.20
N VAL A 566 -10.90 28.96 -16.87
CA VAL A 566 -9.65 28.67 -16.16
C VAL A 566 -9.02 27.37 -16.67
N LYS A 567 -9.82 26.31 -16.89
CA LYS A 567 -9.37 25.05 -17.47
C LYS A 567 -8.76 25.23 -18.86
N ALA A 568 -9.41 25.97 -19.75
CA ALA A 568 -8.92 26.23 -21.10
C ALA A 568 -7.58 26.97 -21.08
N VAL A 569 -7.43 27.98 -20.21
CA VAL A 569 -6.17 28.72 -20.02
C VAL A 569 -5.06 27.77 -19.54
N PHE A 570 -5.28 27.03 -18.44
CA PHE A 570 -4.28 26.10 -17.92
C PHE A 570 -3.93 24.98 -18.91
N ARG A 571 -4.90 24.52 -19.69
CA ARG A 571 -4.67 23.52 -20.74
C ARG A 571 -3.76 24.08 -21.82
N GLY A 572 -4.00 25.31 -22.29
CA GLY A 572 -3.10 25.99 -23.22
C GLY A 572 -1.65 26.07 -22.71
N PHE A 573 -1.44 26.50 -21.46
CA PHE A 573 -0.12 26.49 -20.81
C PHE A 573 0.51 25.08 -20.76
N SER A 574 -0.28 24.06 -20.45
CA SER A 574 0.18 22.67 -20.41
C SER A 574 0.63 22.16 -21.78
N LEU A 575 -0.09 22.51 -22.85
CA LEU A 575 0.25 22.10 -24.22
C LEU A 575 1.54 22.78 -24.70
N HIS A 576 1.75 24.05 -24.34
CA HIS A 576 3.02 24.74 -24.61
C HIS A 576 4.20 24.07 -23.90
N ARG A 577 4.05 23.67 -22.64
CA ARG A 577 5.08 22.90 -21.92
C ARG A 577 5.31 21.52 -22.53
N GLN A 578 4.26 20.90 -23.11
CA GLN A 578 4.40 19.65 -23.83
C GLN A 578 5.28 19.82 -25.07
N ILE A 579 5.14 20.93 -25.81
CA ILE A 579 6.06 21.27 -26.90
C ILE A 579 7.50 21.47 -26.40
N ASP A 580 7.71 22.17 -25.28
CA ASP A 580 9.07 22.30 -24.70
C ASP A 580 9.71 20.94 -24.41
N ARG A 581 8.92 20.00 -23.89
CA ARG A 581 9.38 18.63 -23.63
C ARG A 581 9.72 17.88 -24.92
N ILE A 582 8.88 17.99 -25.95
CA ILE A 582 9.15 17.41 -27.28
C ILE A 582 10.47 17.96 -27.84
N LEU A 583 10.68 19.28 -27.79
CA LEU A 583 11.90 19.90 -28.30
C LEU A 583 13.14 19.49 -27.51
N ALA A 584 13.02 19.35 -26.18
CA ALA A 584 14.09 18.85 -25.32
C ALA A 584 14.40 17.36 -25.56
N GLU A 585 13.40 16.55 -25.89
CA GLU A 585 13.53 15.12 -26.21
C GLU A 585 14.36 14.89 -27.48
N TYR A 586 14.20 15.76 -28.49
CA TYR A 586 14.90 15.66 -29.78
C TYR A 586 16.12 16.58 -29.91
N PHE A 587 16.59 17.18 -28.81
CA PHE A 587 17.76 18.08 -28.77
C PHE A 587 17.70 19.25 -29.78
N ILE A 588 16.51 19.84 -29.96
CA ILE A 588 16.32 20.97 -30.88
C ILE A 588 16.73 22.27 -30.16
N VAL A 589 17.79 22.93 -30.66
CA VAL A 589 18.41 24.14 -30.08
C VAL A 589 17.51 25.39 -30.25
N PRO A 590 17.48 26.36 -29.30
CA PRO A 590 16.52 27.45 -29.32
C PRO A 590 16.68 28.38 -30.53
N ILE A 591 15.56 28.62 -31.23
CA ILE A 591 15.35 29.84 -31.99
C ILE A 591 14.74 30.83 -30.99
N SER A 592 15.41 31.96 -30.76
CA SER A 592 15.12 32.88 -29.65
C SER A 592 13.70 33.43 -29.59
N GLU A 593 12.93 33.33 -30.68
CA GLU A 593 11.53 33.76 -30.74
C GLU A 593 10.51 32.65 -30.36
N VAL A 594 10.86 31.37 -30.50
CA VAL A 594 9.94 30.21 -30.34
C VAL A 594 9.78 29.76 -28.88
N HIS A 595 10.74 30.11 -28.02
CA HIS A 595 10.83 29.63 -26.63
C HIS A 595 10.42 30.68 -25.58
N GLY A 596 10.25 31.95 -25.96
CA GLY A 596 9.74 33.01 -25.09
C GLY A 596 8.22 32.98 -24.89
N TRP A 597 7.56 31.85 -25.16
CA TRP A 597 6.10 31.75 -25.14
C TRP A 597 5.51 32.03 -23.74
N ALA A 598 6.24 31.66 -22.68
CA ALA A 598 5.81 31.89 -21.31
C ALA A 598 5.69 33.39 -21.04
N ASP A 599 6.73 34.16 -21.39
CA ASP A 599 6.76 35.62 -21.21
C ASP A 599 5.66 36.32 -22.02
N GLN A 600 5.40 35.85 -23.25
CA GLN A 600 4.32 36.37 -24.09
C GLN A 600 2.93 36.08 -23.49
N CYS A 601 2.68 34.85 -23.04
CA CYS A 601 1.43 34.50 -22.36
C CYS A 601 1.24 35.26 -21.04
N PHE A 602 2.30 35.45 -20.25
CA PHE A 602 2.25 36.23 -19.02
C PHE A 602 2.01 37.72 -19.27
N SER A 603 2.59 38.28 -20.33
CA SER A 603 2.36 39.67 -20.71
C SER A 603 0.89 39.96 -21.03
N VAL A 604 0.21 39.04 -21.72
CA VAL A 604 -1.23 39.18 -22.00
C VAL A 604 -2.10 39.04 -20.74
N LEU A 605 -1.73 38.14 -19.82
CA LEU A 605 -2.41 38.04 -18.52
C LEU A 605 -2.25 39.33 -17.70
N GLN A 606 -1.07 39.94 -17.71
CA GLN A 606 -0.79 41.19 -17.00
C GLN A 606 -1.49 42.40 -17.63
N ALA A 607 -1.57 42.45 -18.96
CA ALA A 607 -2.30 43.50 -19.70
C ALA A 607 -3.80 43.49 -19.35
N GLU A 608 -4.43 42.30 -19.26
CA GLU A 608 -5.82 42.17 -18.85
C GLU A 608 -6.05 42.52 -17.37
N GLN A 609 -5.11 42.19 -16.47
CA GLN A 609 -5.19 42.58 -15.06
C GLN A 609 -5.02 44.09 -14.82
N SER A 610 -4.26 44.78 -15.68
CA SER A 610 -3.94 46.20 -15.54
C SER A 610 -4.87 47.13 -16.32
N GLY A 611 -5.73 46.59 -17.19
CA GLY A 611 -6.59 47.38 -18.08
C GLY A 611 -5.82 48.20 -19.12
N ILE A 612 -4.53 47.93 -19.30
CA ILE A 612 -3.65 48.62 -20.25
C ILE A 612 -3.42 47.67 -21.43
N HIS A 613 -3.92 48.06 -22.60
CA HIS A 613 -3.72 47.30 -23.83
C HIS A 613 -2.40 47.74 -24.53
N PRO A 614 -1.55 46.81 -24.97
CA PRO A 614 -0.43 47.10 -25.87
C PRO A 614 -0.88 47.45 -27.29
#